data_AF-A0A8T6G1Z6-F1
#
_entry.id   AF-A0A8T6G1Z6-F1
#
_cell.length_a   1.000
_cell.length_b   1.000
_cell.length_c   1.000
_cell.angle_alpha   90.00
_cell.angle_beta   90.00
_cell.angle_gamma   90.00
#
_symmetry.space_group_name_H-M   'P 1'
#
loop_
_entity.id
_entity.type
_entity.pdbx_description
1 polymer ?
#
loop_
_entity_poly.entity_id
_entity_poly.type
_entity_poly.pdbx_seq_one_letter_code
_entity_poly.pdbx_strand_id
1 'polypeptide(L)'
;MRGIWRAGTIVFLASFCTLVVELTAGRMIAPYLGVSLYTWTSVIGVMLAGISLGNYIGGRIGDRFPTVTTLGVLVLISSIFTLAILPMTAIISGI
;
A
#
# COMPACT_ATOMS: atom_id res chain seq x y z
N MET A 1 -4.82 27.58 -4.67
CA MET A 1 -5.81 27.04 -3.68
C MET A 1 -6.60 25.83 -4.20
N ARG A 2 -7.14 25.82 -5.44
CA ARG A 2 -7.90 24.66 -5.98
C ARG A 2 -7.11 23.33 -6.11
N GLY A 3 -5.78 23.39 -6.27
CA GLY A 3 -4.93 22.19 -6.39
C GLY A 3 -4.75 21.40 -5.08
N ILE A 4 -4.79 22.07 -3.93
CA ILE A 4 -4.60 21.45 -2.60
C ILE A 4 -5.75 20.50 -2.26
N TRP A 5 -6.98 20.85 -2.65
CA TRP A 5 -8.15 19.98 -2.44
C TRP A 5 -8.04 18.66 -3.21
N ARG A 6 -7.53 18.70 -4.45
CA ARG A 6 -7.32 17.49 -5.26
C ARG A 6 -6.24 16.59 -4.66
N ALA A 7 -5.10 17.17 -4.28
CA ALA A 7 -4.02 16.42 -3.64
C ALA A 7 -4.45 15.82 -2.29
N GLY A 8 -5.19 16.59 -1.47
CA GLY A 8 -5.70 16.12 -0.19
C GLY A 8 -6.64 14.92 -0.33
N THR A 9 -7.50 14.91 -1.35
CA THR A 9 -8.41 13.78 -1.60
C THR A 9 -7.64 12.51 -1.99
N ILE A 10 -6.60 12.64 -2.81
CA ILE A 10 -5.77 11.51 -3.26
C ILE A 10 -4.98 10.93 -2.09
N VAL A 11 -4.34 11.78 -1.28
CA VAL A 11 -3.57 11.32 -0.11
C VAL A 11 -4.50 10.67 0.91
N PHE A 12 -5.67 11.25 1.15
CA PHE A 12 -6.66 10.66 2.05
C PHE A 12 -7.09 9.26 1.59
N LEU A 13 -7.41 9.09 0.31
CA LEU A 13 -7.84 7.81 -0.25
C LEU A 13 -6.72 6.76 -0.22
N ALA A 14 -5.48 7.18 -0.52
CA ALA A 14 -4.31 6.32 -0.44
C ALA A 14 -4.06 5.84 1.00
N SER A 15 -4.08 6.74 1.98
CA SER A 15 -3.93 6.39 3.40
C SER A 15 -5.06 5.49 3.90
N PHE A 16 -6.30 5.75 3.46
CA PHE A 16 -7.44 4.90 3.77
C PHE A 16 -7.25 3.47 3.24
N CYS A 17 -6.84 3.33 1.98
CA CYS A 17 -6.52 2.02 1.40
C CYS A 17 -5.42 1.30 2.19
N THR A 18 -4.32 1.99 2.52
CA THR A 18 -3.21 1.39 3.30
C THR A 18 -3.68 0.83 4.64
N LEU A 19 -4.53 1.58 5.36
CA LEU A 19 -5.13 1.11 6.61
C LEU A 19 -6.05 -0.10 6.41
N VAL A 20 -6.86 -0.12 5.35
CA VAL A 20 -7.72 -1.28 5.03
C VAL A 20 -6.88 -2.53 4.76
N VAL A 21 -5.78 -2.39 4.01
CA VAL A 21 -4.87 -3.51 3.74
C VAL A 21 -4.21 -4.00 5.03
N GLU A 22 -3.78 -3.10 5.92
CA GLU A 22 -3.20 -3.46 7.22
C GLU A 22 -4.19 -4.25 8.10
N LEU A 23 -5.42 -3.77 8.22
CA LEU A 23 -6.49 -4.45 8.97
C LEU A 23 -6.85 -5.82 8.37
N THR A 24 -6.88 -5.91 7.04
CA THR A 24 -7.18 -7.15 6.32
C THR A 24 -6.04 -8.17 6.49
N ALA A 25 -4.78 -7.73 6.44
CA ALA A 25 -3.62 -8.58 6.68
C ALA A 25 -3.64 -9.18 8.09
N GLY A 26 -3.98 -8.38 9.11
CA GLY A 26 -4.18 -8.87 10.47
C GLY A 26 -5.24 -9.96 10.58
N ARG A 27 -6.36 -9.77 9.88
CA ARG A 27 -7.47 -10.74 9.83
C ARG A 27 -7.11 -12.02 9.09
N MET A 28 -6.35 -11.93 7.99
CA MET A 28 -5.87 -13.10 7.25
C MET A 28 -4.86 -13.93 8.04
N ILE A 29 -4.06 -13.30 8.90
CA ILE A 29 -3.05 -13.97 9.72
C ILE A 29 -3.64 -14.56 11.02
N ALA A 30 -4.77 -14.03 11.50
CA ALA A 30 -5.47 -14.49 12.69
C ALA A 30 -5.69 -16.03 12.78
N PRO A 31 -6.11 -16.75 11.72
CA PRO A 31 -6.28 -18.21 11.79
C PRO A 31 -4.96 -19.01 11.87
N TYR A 32 -3.82 -18.45 11.46
CA TYR A 32 -2.53 -19.17 11.41
C TYR A 32 -1.66 -18.93 12.65
N LEU A 33 -1.68 -17.71 13.22
CA LEU A 33 -0.79 -17.31 14.32
C LEU A 33 -1.53 -16.86 15.58
N GLY A 34 -2.87 -16.83 15.56
CA GLY A 34 -3.68 -16.29 16.65
C GLY A 34 -3.60 -14.76 16.78
N VAL A 35 -4.52 -14.19 17.54
CA VAL A 35 -4.57 -12.73 17.81
C VAL A 35 -3.64 -12.42 18.98
N SER A 36 -2.33 -12.37 18.72
CA SER A 36 -1.30 -11.99 19.70
C SER A 36 -0.69 -10.62 19.38
N LEU A 37 -0.25 -9.88 20.41
CA LEU A 37 0.43 -8.58 20.26
C LEU A 37 1.67 -8.67 19.37
N TYR A 38 2.37 -9.80 19.39
CA TYR A 38 3.53 -10.09 18.53
C TYR A 38 3.16 -10.15 17.04
N THR A 39 2.01 -10.75 16.71
CA THR A 39 1.50 -10.82 15.35
C THR A 39 1.10 -9.44 14.84
N TRP A 40 0.54 -8.61 15.72
CA TRP A 40 0.08 -7.27 15.34
C TRP A 40 1.25 -6.31 15.13
N THR A 41 2.25 -6.34 15.99
CA THR A 41 3.48 -5.57 15.82
C THR A 41 4.31 -6.02 14.61
N SER A 42 4.33 -7.32 14.27
CA SER A 42 5.02 -7.79 13.07
C SER A 42 4.35 -7.29 11.77
N VAL A 43 3.02 -7.29 11.70
CA VAL A 43 2.27 -6.75 10.55
C VAL A 43 2.57 -5.26 10.36
N ILE A 44 2.50 -4.48 11.44
CA ILE A 44 2.84 -3.04 11.41
C ILE A 44 4.30 -2.85 10.96
N GLY A 45 5.22 -3.68 11.45
CA GLY A 45 6.64 -3.63 11.08
C GLY A 45 6.86 -3.86 9.58
N VAL A 46 6.20 -4.85 8.99
CA VAL A 46 6.25 -5.11 7.54
C VAL A 46 5.63 -3.96 6.75
N MET A 47 4.50 -3.40 7.21
CA MET A 47 3.87 -2.25 6.56
C MET A 47 4.77 -1.02 6.55
N LEU A 48 5.36 -0.67 7.69
CA LEU A 48 6.29 0.46 7.80
C LEU A 48 7.53 0.26 6.93
N ALA A 49 8.08 -0.96 6.89
CA ALA A 49 9.19 -1.30 6.01
C ALA A 49 8.83 -1.10 4.53
N GLY A 50 7.64 -1.56 4.11
CA GLY A 50 7.12 -1.37 2.75
C GLY A 50 6.91 0.11 2.40
N ILE A 51 6.30 0.88 3.31
CA ILE A 51 6.07 2.32 3.11
C ILE A 51 7.41 3.08 3.01
N SER A 52 8.39 2.74 3.85
CA SER A 52 9.72 3.36 3.83
C SER A 52 10.45 3.09 2.50
N LEU A 53 10.45 1.85 2.04
CA LEU A 53 10.97 1.47 0.72
C LEU A 53 10.24 2.19 -0.41
N GLY A 54 8.91 2.26 -0.34
CA GLY A 54 8.07 2.96 -1.30
C GLY A 54 8.37 4.45 -1.38
N ASN A 55 8.52 5.13 -0.24
CA ASN A 55 8.87 6.55 -0.18
C ASN A 55 10.30 6.81 -0.65
N TYR A 56 11.25 5.94 -0.34
CA TYR A 56 12.62 6.08 -0.81
C TYR A 56 12.70 5.97 -2.34
N ILE A 57 12.07 4.95 -2.92
CA ILE A 57 12.05 4.73 -4.36
C ILE A 57 11.20 5.81 -5.06
N GLY A 58 10.03 6.14 -4.52
CA GLY A 58 9.14 7.17 -5.04
C GLY A 58 9.74 8.57 -4.99
N GLY A 59 10.44 8.92 -3.91
CA GLY A 59 11.18 10.17 -3.77
C GLY A 59 12.34 10.26 -4.76
N ARG A 60 13.13 9.18 -4.90
CA ARG A 60 14.26 9.16 -5.84
C ARG A 60 13.83 9.22 -7.32
N ILE A 61 12.65 8.69 -7.65
CA ILE A 61 12.06 8.80 -8.99
C ILE A 61 11.43 10.19 -9.21
N GLY A 62 10.80 10.75 -8.17
CA GLY A 62 10.22 12.10 -8.19
C GLY A 62 11.25 13.20 -8.41
N ASP A 63 12.42 13.10 -7.75
CA ASP A 63 13.53 14.05 -7.92
C ASP A 63 14.15 13.99 -9.33
N ARG A 64 14.07 12.85 -10.02
CA ARG A 64 14.65 12.68 -11.35
C ARG A 64 13.73 13.14 -12.49
N PHE A 65 12.41 13.24 -12.26
CA PHE A 65 11.42 13.66 -13.26
C PHE A 65 10.31 14.53 -12.63
N PRO A 66 10.49 15.88 -12.57
CA PRO A 66 9.51 16.82 -12.02
C PRO A 66 8.35 17.08 -13.01
N THR A 67 7.62 16.03 -13.40
CA THR A 67 6.44 16.14 -14.28
C THR A 67 5.27 15.35 -13.72
N VAL A 68 4.05 15.88 -13.89
CA VAL A 68 2.78 15.32 -13.40
C VAL A 68 2.53 13.88 -13.90
N THR A 69 3.16 13.52 -15.01
CA THR A 69 3.21 12.18 -15.61
C THR A 69 3.90 11.14 -14.72
N THR A 70 4.93 11.51 -13.96
CA THR A 70 5.63 10.57 -13.06
C THR A 70 4.74 10.13 -11.91
N LEU A 71 3.93 11.05 -11.36
CA LEU A 71 2.91 10.73 -10.35
C LEU A 71 1.82 9.82 -10.93
N GLY A 72 1.38 10.07 -12.17
CA GLY A 72 0.42 9.20 -12.87
C GLY A 72 0.95 7.79 -13.11
N VAL A 73 2.22 7.66 -13.51
CA VAL A 73 2.88 6.37 -13.72
C VAL A 73 3.11 5.63 -12.39
N LEU A 74 3.50 6.32 -11.33
CA LEU A 74 3.61 5.69 -10.00
C LEU A 74 2.25 5.16 -9.51
N VAL A 75 1.18 5.93 -9.68
CA VAL A 75 -0.18 5.48 -9.32
C VAL A 75 -0.66 4.32 -10.20
N LEU A 76 -0.33 4.31 -11.49
CA LEU A 76 -0.61 3.18 -12.39
C LEU A 76 0.15 1.92 -11.96
N ILE A 77 1.44 2.05 -11.63
CA ILE A 77 2.26 0.94 -11.15
C ILE A 77 1.72 0.40 -9.81
N SER A 78 1.36 1.27 -8.87
CA SER A 78 0.73 0.87 -7.60
C SER A 78 -0.63 0.20 -7.79
N SER A 79 -1.44 0.67 -8.76
CA SER A 79 -2.72 0.06 -9.10
C SER A 79 -2.55 -1.33 -9.73
N ILE A 80 -1.56 -1.50 -10.60
CA ILE A 80 -1.19 -2.80 -11.18
C ILE A 80 -0.70 -3.77 -10.12
N PHE A 81 0.11 -3.29 -9.16
CA PHE A 81 0.59 -4.11 -8.05
C PHE A 81 -0.56 -4.54 -7.12
N THR A 82 -1.52 -3.65 -6.88
CA THR A 82 -2.74 -3.96 -6.12
C THR A 82 -3.61 -4.97 -6.88
N LEU A 83 -3.75 -4.83 -8.20
CA LEU A 83 -4.51 -5.78 -9.01
C LEU A 83 -3.85 -7.17 -9.02
N ALA A 84 -2.52 -7.24 -8.93
CA ALA A 84 -1.76 -8.48 -8.86
C ALA A 84 -1.96 -9.25 -7.53
N ILE A 85 -2.55 -8.64 -6.50
CA ILE A 85 -2.95 -9.34 -5.27
C ILE A 85 -4.14 -10.28 -5.52
N LEU A 86 -5.09 -9.92 -6.41
CA LEU A 86 -6.24 -10.76 -6.75
C LEU A 86 -5.85 -12.18 -7.25
N PRO A 87 -4.99 -12.34 -8.27
CA PRO A 87 -4.60 -13.68 -8.73
C PRO A 87 -3.84 -14.46 -7.66
N MET A 88 -3.07 -13.78 -6.80
CA MET A 88 -2.37 -14.45 -5.70
C MET A 88 -3.37 -15.01 -4.67
N THR A 89 -4.44 -14.28 -4.35
CA THR A 89 -5.52 -14.81 -3.51
C THR A 89 -6.30 -15.93 -4.17
N ALA A 90 -6.51 -15.89 -5.49
CA ALA A 90 -7.19 -16.93 -6.24
C ALA A 90 -6.41 -18.26 -6.29
N ILE A 91 -5.07 -18.20 -6.29
CA ILE A 91 -4.20 -19.38 -6.23
C ILE A 91 -4.23 -20.01 -4.84
N ILE A 92 -4.35 -19.19 -3.78
CA ILE A 92 -4.44 -19.65 -2.39
C ILE A 92 -5.83 -20.20 -2.04
N SER A 93 -6.90 -19.68 -2.63
CA SER A 93 -8.28 -20.19 -2.45
C SER A 93 -8.65 -21.34 -3.40
N GLY A 94 -7.71 -21.80 -4.22
CA GLY A 94 -7.87 -22.90 -5.17
C GLY A 94 -7.51 -24.28 -4.60
N ILE A 95 -7.51 -24.42 -3.26
CA ILE A 95 -7.43 -25.69 -2.50
C ILE A 95 -8.55 -25.67 -1.46
#